data_AF-A0AAV7YPU1-F1
#
_entry.id   AF-A0AAV7YPU1-F1
#
_cell.length_a   1.000
_cell.length_b   1.000
_cell.length_c   1.000
_cell.angle_alpha   90.00
_cell.angle_beta   90.00
_cell.angle_gamma   90.00
#
_symmetry.space_group_name_H-M   'P 1'
#
loop_
_entity.id
_entity.type
_entity.pdbx_description
1 polymer ?
#
loop_
_entity_poly.entity_id
_entity_poly.type
_entity_poly.pdbx_seq_one_letter_code
_entity_poly.pdbx_strand_id
1 'polypeptide(L)'
;MDLFGNIFTNPNETEEKPKKTSVTHVRPNSDKIVLDLIPFHSLWGHCLCNASLTMCSILEGQASKMFKGVSGESVLELGAGAGLPSVIAALCGCNVVSTDYPDEPLITNIRKNIESNVEEPKLSNVRVVGYKWGEDVSQLLSLLQDILDTKSQLGKKKKEENKKETKKEKEKEKENEKGKEKEKEKEKEKEKEKGTTMFQSYFQNRHHTKKFDLVLMSDIIFNHICHDQLIKTCKEVLRVDGCGQVLVTVTHHRPKLKEKDLEFFTKAKEEGFLVDYLYSENRGLMFPKDEGDKKERSLVHVYKMRLEEHLGVVNEKGEYQGEIVRRSVAHKVGKWHPVVDIWVCDLQNDKVLLQKRSETKKELPGMFDVSCSGHISAQENPNDSALREIYEELGLTIEKEQLTPVFTHPTARVFQNGSIDKEFAHVYLYAFEHQNKNIFQFIDGEVTMVKWIEIDQLIEKCKNNDKTISPILPEYLKKLKNSFENLKSNKK
;
A
#
# COMPACT_ATOMS: atom_id res chain seq x y z
N MET A 1 16.80 16.69 38.38
CA MET A 1 18.03 16.93 37.60
C MET A 1 17.76 16.42 36.20
N ASP A 2 17.48 17.33 35.27
CA ASP A 2 17.08 17.02 33.90
C ASP A 2 18.21 16.32 33.14
N LEU A 3 18.00 15.04 32.79
CA LEU A 3 18.89 14.28 31.90
C LEU A 3 18.68 14.63 30.41
N PHE A 4 17.80 15.58 30.10
CA PHE A 4 17.42 15.97 28.73
C PHE A 4 17.88 17.39 28.32
N GLY A 5 18.59 18.10 29.19
CA GLY A 5 19.20 19.38 28.84
C GLY A 5 20.37 19.19 27.87
N ASN A 6 20.29 19.78 26.67
CA ASN A 6 21.31 19.86 25.62
C ASN A 6 21.27 18.85 24.45
N ILE A 7 20.14 18.24 24.12
CA ILE A 7 20.02 17.48 22.84
C ILE A 7 19.71 18.40 21.64
N PHE A 8 19.11 19.57 21.88
CA PHE A 8 18.56 20.44 20.83
C PHE A 8 19.13 21.86 20.80
N THR A 9 20.20 22.14 21.53
CA THR A 9 20.77 23.50 21.63
C THR A 9 22.16 23.55 21.01
N ASN A 10 22.31 24.39 19.99
CA ASN A 10 23.61 24.85 19.52
C ASN A 10 24.10 25.95 20.48
N PRO A 11 25.22 25.76 21.23
CA PRO A 11 25.66 26.72 22.25
C PRO A 11 26.12 28.09 21.69
N ASN A 12 26.18 28.25 20.37
CA ASN A 12 26.61 29.48 19.69
C ASN A 12 25.47 30.24 18.97
N GLU A 13 24.20 29.85 19.12
CA GLU A 13 23.08 30.58 18.52
C GLU A 13 22.66 31.79 19.35
N THR A 14 23.38 32.89 19.18
CA THR A 14 22.87 34.24 19.48
C THR A 14 22.25 34.82 18.20
N GLU A 15 21.12 34.28 17.74
CA GLU A 15 20.29 34.94 16.72
C GLU A 15 18.93 35.30 17.35
N GLU A 16 18.42 36.50 17.03
CA GLU A 16 17.10 36.97 17.48
C GLU A 16 16.05 35.88 17.20
N LYS A 17 15.29 35.48 18.24
CA LYS A 17 14.25 34.46 18.09
C LYS A 17 13.28 34.88 16.96
N PRO A 18 13.16 34.13 15.85
CA PRO A 18 12.30 34.51 14.75
C PRO A 18 10.86 34.76 15.24
N LYS A 19 10.30 35.90 14.83
CA LYS A 19 8.86 36.20 14.97
C LYS A 19 8.06 35.16 14.17
N LYS A 20 6.77 34.96 14.50
CA LYS A 20 5.88 34.07 13.73
C LYS A 20 6.03 34.38 12.23
N THR A 21 6.51 33.40 11.48
CA THR A 21 6.74 33.48 10.03
C THR A 21 5.78 32.53 9.31
N SER A 22 5.35 32.90 8.11
CA SER A 22 4.65 31.98 7.21
C SER A 22 5.52 31.63 6.01
N VAL A 23 5.31 30.44 5.47
CA VAL A 23 5.94 29.97 4.23
C VAL A 23 4.87 29.59 3.23
N THR A 24 5.11 29.90 1.95
CA THR A 24 4.20 29.54 0.86
C THR A 24 4.84 28.44 0.01
N HIS A 25 4.17 27.31 -0.10
CA HIS A 25 4.49 26.26 -1.06
C HIS A 25 3.58 26.41 -2.29
N VAL A 26 4.17 26.37 -3.49
CA VAL A 26 3.41 26.42 -4.75
C VAL A 26 3.38 25.03 -5.35
N ARG A 27 2.18 24.49 -5.49
CA ARG A 27 1.92 23.17 -6.04
C ARG A 27 2.12 23.16 -7.57
N PRO A 28 2.33 21.98 -8.21
CA PRO A 28 2.49 21.89 -9.66
C PRO A 28 1.30 22.45 -10.47
N ASN A 29 0.09 22.43 -9.91
CA ASN A 29 -1.11 23.02 -10.51
C ASN A 29 -1.27 24.52 -10.24
N SER A 30 -0.25 25.18 -9.67
CA SER A 30 -0.23 26.60 -9.27
C SER A 30 -1.04 26.98 -8.03
N ASP A 31 -1.69 26.02 -7.37
CA ASP A 31 -2.31 26.26 -6.07
C ASP A 31 -1.24 26.62 -5.02
N LYS A 32 -1.61 27.47 -4.06
CA LYS A 32 -0.72 27.90 -2.99
C LYS A 32 -1.16 27.29 -1.67
N ILE A 33 -0.22 26.66 -0.98
CA ILE A 33 -0.37 26.24 0.42
C ILE A 33 0.40 27.23 1.28
N VAL A 34 -0.28 27.84 2.25
CA VAL A 34 0.33 28.77 3.19
C VAL A 34 0.40 28.11 4.55
N LEU A 35 1.60 27.98 5.11
CA LEU A 35 1.84 27.36 6.40
C LEU A 35 2.38 28.39 7.39
N ASP A 36 1.73 28.48 8.53
CA ASP A 36 2.29 29.16 9.69
C ASP A 36 3.38 28.29 10.32
N LEU A 37 4.49 28.92 10.69
CA LEU A 37 5.56 28.32 11.47
C LEU A 37 5.46 28.81 12.91
N ILE A 38 5.69 27.91 13.87
CA ILE A 38 5.80 28.32 15.26
C ILE A 38 7.09 29.16 15.45
N PRO A 39 7.12 30.10 16.42
CA PRO A 39 8.37 30.77 16.80
C PRO A 39 9.44 29.74 17.21
N PHE A 40 10.71 30.16 17.32
CA PHE A 40 11.83 29.27 17.63
C PHE A 40 11.45 28.18 18.64
N HIS A 41 11.65 26.93 18.23
CA HIS A 41 11.24 25.75 18.97
C HIS A 41 12.33 24.69 18.86
N SER A 42 12.69 24.05 19.97
CA SER A 42 13.72 23.00 20.03
C SER A 42 13.40 21.77 19.18
N LEU A 43 12.12 21.60 18.82
CA LEU A 43 11.64 20.56 17.91
C LEU A 43 11.63 20.99 16.44
N TRP A 44 12.31 22.09 16.08
CA TRP A 44 12.46 22.55 14.69
C TRP A 44 11.17 22.92 13.93
N GLY A 45 10.01 22.99 14.60
CA GLY A 45 8.74 23.44 13.99
C GLY A 45 8.73 24.88 13.48
N HIS A 46 9.82 25.63 13.70
CA HIS A 46 10.06 26.97 13.18
C HIS A 46 10.68 26.98 11.77
N CYS A 47 10.88 25.81 11.15
CA CYS A 47 11.42 25.67 9.80
C CYS A 47 10.56 24.73 8.95
N LEU A 48 10.52 24.99 7.64
CA LEU A 48 10.07 24.01 6.65
C LEU A 48 11.31 23.40 5.98
N CYS A 49 11.54 22.09 6.17
CA CYS A 49 12.74 21.43 5.66
C CYS A 49 12.66 21.14 4.14
N ASN A 50 13.82 21.17 3.48
CA ASN A 50 13.94 20.84 2.07
C ASN A 50 13.49 19.40 1.77
N ALA A 51 13.72 18.47 2.70
CA ALA A 51 13.29 17.09 2.60
C ALA A 51 11.74 16.96 2.55
N SER A 52 10.99 17.82 3.22
CA SER A 52 9.52 17.88 3.08
C SER A 52 9.09 18.36 1.70
N LEU A 53 9.82 19.27 1.05
CA LEU A 53 9.52 19.69 -0.33
C LEU A 53 9.73 18.57 -1.34
N THR A 54 10.80 17.78 -1.17
CA THR A 54 11.02 16.55 -1.96
C THR A 54 9.91 15.55 -1.71
N MET A 55 9.52 15.33 -0.45
CA MET A 55 8.41 14.45 -0.07
C MET A 55 7.10 14.85 -0.81
N CYS A 56 6.77 16.13 -0.81
CA CYS A 56 5.58 16.64 -1.50
C CYS A 56 5.67 16.45 -3.02
N SER A 57 6.84 16.69 -3.60
CA SER A 57 7.07 16.47 -5.04
C SER A 57 6.87 14.99 -5.42
N ILE A 58 7.21 14.07 -4.52
CA ILE A 58 6.95 12.64 -4.69
C ILE A 58 5.45 12.36 -4.65
N LEU A 59 4.74 12.86 -3.63
CA LEU A 59 3.31 12.62 -3.45
C LEU A 59 2.44 13.18 -4.59
N GLU A 60 2.83 14.30 -5.19
CA GLU A 60 2.07 14.96 -6.28
C GLU A 60 2.55 14.60 -7.68
N GLY A 61 3.80 14.14 -7.82
CA GLY A 61 4.46 13.93 -9.11
C GLY A 61 4.19 12.54 -9.71
N GLN A 62 4.77 12.25 -10.88
CA GLN A 62 4.72 10.90 -11.47
C GLN A 62 5.39 9.84 -10.58
N ALA A 63 6.31 10.26 -9.70
CA ALA A 63 6.93 9.41 -8.68
C ALA A 63 5.88 8.84 -7.70
N SER A 64 4.70 9.47 -7.56
CA SER A 64 3.54 8.90 -6.84
C SER A 64 3.08 7.55 -7.38
N LYS A 65 3.51 7.15 -8.58
CA LYS A 65 3.27 5.81 -9.14
C LYS A 65 4.31 4.78 -8.69
N MET A 66 5.45 5.20 -8.15
CA MET A 66 6.49 4.31 -7.57
C MET A 66 6.21 3.97 -6.10
N PHE A 67 5.34 4.76 -5.48
CA PHE A 67 4.67 4.50 -4.21
C PHE A 67 3.24 4.09 -4.59
N LYS A 68 2.57 3.24 -3.82
CA LYS A 68 1.25 2.75 -4.24
C LYS A 68 0.26 3.95 -4.37
N GLY A 69 -0.75 3.78 -5.22
CA GLY A 69 -1.59 4.87 -5.75
C GLY A 69 -2.16 5.81 -4.69
N VAL A 70 -1.54 7.00 -4.55
CA VAL A 70 -1.68 8.05 -3.50
C VAL A 70 -3.12 8.59 -3.27
N SER A 71 -4.14 8.06 -3.94
CA SER A 71 -5.55 8.35 -3.62
C SER A 71 -6.19 7.20 -2.86
N GLY A 72 -6.65 7.46 -1.63
CA GLY A 72 -7.36 6.49 -0.80
C GLY A 72 -6.50 5.67 0.16
N GLU A 73 -5.17 5.81 0.10
CA GLU A 73 -4.24 5.14 1.00
C GLU A 73 -4.28 5.69 2.42
N SER A 74 -3.82 4.89 3.37
CA SER A 74 -3.68 5.20 4.78
C SER A 74 -2.25 5.68 5.05
N VAL A 75 -2.10 6.97 5.33
CA VAL A 75 -0.80 7.65 5.48
C VAL A 75 -0.59 8.07 6.93
N LEU A 76 0.59 7.77 7.47
CA LEU A 76 1.08 8.29 8.75
C LEU A 76 2.27 9.23 8.49
N GLU A 77 2.23 10.46 8.97
CA GLU A 77 3.41 11.32 9.00
C GLU A 77 4.01 11.33 10.42
N LEU A 78 5.30 11.00 10.54
CA LEU A 78 6.06 11.09 11.78
C LEU A 78 6.91 12.36 11.78
N GLY A 79 6.76 13.20 12.83
CA GLY A 79 7.53 14.45 12.95
C GLY A 79 7.14 15.47 11.88
N ALA A 80 5.85 15.80 11.82
CA ALA A 80 5.26 16.60 10.74
C ALA A 80 5.75 18.06 10.68
N GLY A 81 6.26 18.62 11.78
CA GLY A 81 6.71 20.01 11.87
C GLY A 81 5.58 21.00 11.53
N ALA A 82 5.63 21.59 10.34
CA ALA A 82 4.58 22.48 9.83
C ALA A 82 3.39 21.73 9.20
N GLY A 83 3.53 20.43 8.92
CA GLY A 83 2.47 19.57 8.36
C GLY A 83 2.33 19.60 6.83
N LEU A 84 3.31 20.11 6.08
CA LEU A 84 3.21 20.22 4.62
C LEU A 84 2.95 18.87 3.93
N PRO A 85 3.70 17.78 4.20
CA PRO A 85 3.43 16.48 3.57
C PRO A 85 2.04 15.93 3.91
N SER A 86 1.57 16.10 5.16
CA SER A 86 0.18 15.75 5.54
C SER A 86 -0.88 16.51 4.74
N VAL A 87 -0.70 17.83 4.54
CA VAL A 87 -1.61 18.65 3.72
C VAL A 87 -1.66 18.11 2.29
N ILE A 88 -0.50 17.85 1.70
CA ILE A 88 -0.39 17.34 0.33
C ILE A 88 -1.03 15.95 0.21
N ALA A 89 -0.74 15.02 1.12
CA ALA A 89 -1.35 13.69 1.13
C ALA A 89 -2.89 13.78 1.22
N ALA A 90 -3.41 14.66 2.08
CA ALA A 90 -4.85 14.89 2.20
C ALA A 90 -5.45 15.44 0.90
N LEU A 91 -4.78 16.39 0.24
CA LEU A 91 -5.20 16.96 -1.05
C LEU A 91 -5.17 15.90 -2.18
N CYS A 92 -4.29 14.91 -2.10
CA CYS A 92 -4.28 13.74 -2.99
C CYS A 92 -5.38 12.71 -2.68
N GLY A 93 -6.11 12.87 -1.56
CA GLY A 93 -7.26 12.02 -1.20
C GLY A 93 -6.93 10.89 -0.21
N CYS A 94 -5.75 10.90 0.41
CA CYS A 94 -5.36 9.95 1.45
C CYS A 94 -6.21 10.06 2.73
N ASN A 95 -6.19 8.99 3.54
CA ASN A 95 -6.57 8.98 4.95
C ASN A 95 -5.31 9.28 5.76
N VAL A 96 -5.23 10.44 6.40
CA VAL A 96 -3.97 10.94 6.98
C VAL A 96 -4.05 11.00 8.49
N VAL A 97 -3.07 10.39 9.16
CA VAL A 97 -2.77 10.66 10.56
C VAL A 97 -1.45 11.44 10.60
N SER A 98 -1.52 12.70 10.98
CA SER A 98 -0.37 13.59 11.12
C SER A 98 0.10 13.61 12.57
N THR A 99 1.39 13.39 12.81
CA THR A 99 1.92 13.31 14.16
C THR A 99 3.19 14.11 14.35
N ASP A 100 3.33 14.66 15.56
CA ASP A 100 4.59 15.21 16.06
C ASP A 100 4.66 14.99 17.57
N TYR A 101 5.77 15.37 18.22
CA TYR A 101 5.91 15.28 19.67
C TYR A 101 4.70 15.92 20.38
N PRO A 102 4.22 15.37 21.51
CA PRO A 102 3.05 15.88 22.24
C PRO A 102 3.35 17.22 22.94
N ASP A 103 3.48 18.27 22.13
CA ASP A 103 3.62 19.67 22.51
C ASP A 103 2.43 20.45 21.95
N GLU A 104 1.63 21.06 22.83
CA GLU A 104 0.36 21.70 22.47
C GLU A 104 0.50 22.81 21.41
N PRO A 105 1.46 23.75 21.51
CA PRO A 105 1.72 24.74 20.46
C PRO A 105 1.98 24.11 19.09
N LEU A 106 2.83 23.09 19.03
CA LEU A 106 3.20 22.40 17.79
C LEU A 106 1.99 21.66 17.17
N ILE A 107 1.30 20.84 17.95
CA ILE A 107 0.14 20.07 17.49
C ILE A 107 -1.01 21.00 17.06
N THR A 108 -1.24 22.09 17.79
CA THR A 108 -2.22 23.11 17.43
C THR A 108 -1.86 23.80 16.11
N ASN A 109 -0.57 24.08 15.87
CA ASN A 109 -0.12 24.70 14.63
C ASN A 109 -0.31 23.77 13.42
N ILE A 110 0.04 22.49 13.53
CA ILE A 110 -0.17 21.48 12.48
C ILE A 110 -1.65 21.40 12.11
N ARG A 111 -2.54 21.35 13.12
CA ARG A 111 -3.99 21.31 12.91
C ARG A 111 -4.49 22.54 12.16
N LYS A 112 -4.10 23.74 12.60
CA LYS A 112 -4.47 25.01 11.93
C LYS A 112 -3.98 25.06 10.48
N ASN A 113 -2.76 24.62 10.22
CA ASN A 113 -2.21 24.56 8.87
C ASN A 113 -3.01 23.61 7.97
N ILE A 114 -3.42 22.45 8.48
CA ILE A 114 -4.27 21.51 7.73
C ILE A 114 -5.65 22.11 7.46
N GLU A 115 -6.33 22.62 8.50
CA GLU A 115 -7.66 23.22 8.37
C GLU A 115 -7.70 24.44 7.45
N SER A 116 -6.60 25.19 7.36
CA SER A 116 -6.51 26.37 6.48
C SER A 116 -6.24 26.03 5.02
N ASN A 117 -5.80 24.82 4.71
CA ASN A 117 -5.36 24.43 3.35
C ASN A 117 -6.11 23.21 2.79
N VAL A 118 -6.93 22.53 3.59
CA VAL A 118 -7.70 21.34 3.18
C VAL A 118 -9.17 21.56 3.49
N GLU A 119 -10.01 21.52 2.45
CA GLU A 119 -11.46 21.67 2.58
C GLU A 119 -12.18 20.32 2.65
N GLU A 120 -13.45 20.35 3.07
CA GLU A 120 -14.32 19.17 3.00
C GLU A 120 -14.61 18.74 1.55
N PRO A 121 -14.78 17.43 1.27
CA PRO A 121 -14.81 16.31 2.22
C PRO A 121 -13.43 15.75 2.57
N LYS A 122 -12.33 16.32 2.05
CA LYS A 122 -10.98 15.77 2.26
C LYS A 122 -10.50 16.00 3.69
N LEU A 123 -10.87 17.12 4.30
CA LEU A 123 -10.54 17.44 5.69
C LEU A 123 -11.02 16.36 6.67
N SER A 124 -12.22 15.79 6.46
CA SER A 124 -12.73 14.68 7.27
C SER A 124 -11.84 13.44 7.31
N ASN A 125 -10.91 13.30 6.35
CA ASN A 125 -9.96 12.19 6.26
C ASN A 125 -8.66 12.41 7.03
N VAL A 126 -8.54 13.52 7.78
CA VAL A 126 -7.31 13.87 8.48
C VAL A 126 -7.52 13.84 9.99
N ARG A 127 -6.54 13.29 10.72
CA ARG A 127 -6.44 13.37 12.18
C ARG A 127 -5.05 13.87 12.55
N VAL A 128 -4.98 14.74 13.56
CA VAL A 128 -3.71 15.30 14.06
C VAL A 128 -3.59 15.00 15.53
N VAL A 129 -2.49 14.35 15.93
CA VAL A 129 -2.28 13.88 17.31
C VAL A 129 -0.82 14.01 17.74
N GLY A 130 -0.61 14.31 19.02
CA GLY A 130 0.72 14.21 19.63
C GLY A 130 1.14 12.75 19.79
N TYR A 131 2.32 12.39 19.30
CA TYR A 131 2.88 11.06 19.39
C TYR A 131 4.40 11.14 19.58
N LYS A 132 4.89 10.45 20.60
CA LYS A 132 6.32 10.30 20.84
C LYS A 132 6.76 8.96 20.24
N TRP A 133 7.80 9.00 19.40
CA TRP A 133 8.29 7.82 18.70
C TRP A 133 8.62 6.68 19.67
N GLY A 134 8.19 5.46 19.32
CA GLY A 134 8.44 4.24 20.07
C GLY A 134 7.45 3.96 21.21
N GLU A 135 6.54 4.89 21.51
CA GLU A 135 5.40 4.66 22.41
C GLU A 135 4.33 3.78 21.75
N ASP A 136 3.36 3.32 22.54
CA ASP A 136 2.25 2.48 22.08
C ASP A 136 1.49 3.10 20.89
N VAL A 137 1.28 2.31 19.83
CA VAL A 137 0.71 2.77 18.57
C VAL A 137 -0.81 2.63 18.50
N SER A 138 -1.49 2.15 19.56
CA SER A 138 -2.92 1.84 19.51
C SER A 138 -3.77 3.07 19.20
N GLN A 139 -3.37 4.24 19.69
CA GLN A 139 -4.04 5.50 19.37
C GLN A 139 -3.96 5.83 17.88
N LEU A 140 -2.79 5.62 17.24
CA LEU A 140 -2.60 5.89 15.82
C LEU A 140 -3.49 5.00 14.95
N LEU A 141 -3.53 3.70 15.28
CA LEU A 141 -4.38 2.72 14.58
C LEU A 141 -5.88 2.99 14.81
N SER A 142 -6.26 3.41 16.02
CA SER A 142 -7.64 3.80 16.33
C SER A 142 -8.09 5.03 15.54
N LEU A 143 -7.23 6.03 15.38
CA LEU A 143 -7.54 7.24 14.60
C LEU A 143 -7.67 6.91 13.11
N LEU A 144 -6.83 6.01 12.59
CA LEU A 144 -6.98 5.52 11.22
C LEU A 144 -8.33 4.79 11.05
N GLN A 145 -8.69 3.92 11.99
CA GLN A 145 -9.96 3.20 11.93
C GLN A 145 -11.16 4.16 11.95
N ASP A 146 -11.13 5.20 12.78
CA ASP A 146 -12.16 6.25 12.83
C ASP A 146 -12.36 6.97 11.49
N ILE A 147 -11.27 7.32 10.79
CA ILE A 147 -11.35 7.91 9.44
C ILE A 147 -12.08 6.96 8.48
N LEU A 148 -11.71 5.67 8.49
CA LEU A 148 -12.25 4.67 7.58
C LEU A 148 -13.73 4.37 7.85
N ASP A 149 -14.12 4.31 9.13
CA ASP A 149 -15.50 4.12 9.56
C ASP A 149 -16.37 5.31 9.13
N THR A 150 -15.86 6.53 9.29
CA THR A 150 -16.52 7.77 8.83
C THR A 150 -16.80 7.73 7.32
N LYS A 151 -15.80 7.34 6.51
CA LYS A 151 -15.96 7.16 5.05
C LYS A 151 -17.02 6.10 4.69
N SER A 152 -17.00 4.96 5.39
CA SER A 152 -17.95 3.87 5.16
C SER A 152 -19.39 4.31 5.42
N GLN A 153 -19.62 5.06 6.49
CA GLN A 153 -20.95 5.61 6.82
C GLN A 153 -21.43 6.64 5.78
N LEU A 154 -20.56 7.55 5.34
CA LEU A 154 -20.87 8.51 4.26
C LEU A 154 -21.20 7.80 2.94
N GLY A 155 -20.45 6.74 2.59
CA GLY A 155 -20.69 5.92 1.40
C GLY A 155 -22.03 5.18 1.45
N LYS A 156 -22.40 4.63 2.63
CA LYS A 156 -23.70 3.97 2.84
C LYS A 156 -24.86 4.96 2.71
N LYS A 157 -24.77 6.14 3.33
CA LYS A 157 -25.79 7.21 3.21
C LYS A 157 -25.98 7.65 1.76
N LYS A 158 -24.90 7.90 1.02
CA LYS A 158 -24.98 8.23 -0.42
C LYS A 158 -25.57 7.10 -1.26
N LYS A 159 -25.22 5.84 -0.99
CA LYS A 159 -25.84 4.68 -1.68
C LYS A 159 -27.34 4.56 -1.37
N GLU A 160 -27.78 4.88 -0.16
CA GLU A 160 -29.19 4.89 0.23
C GLU A 160 -29.97 6.06 -0.37
N GLU A 161 -29.38 7.25 -0.44
CA GLU A 161 -29.93 8.43 -1.11
C GLU A 161 -30.06 8.20 -2.62
N ASN A 162 -29.00 7.71 -3.27
CA ASN A 162 -29.04 7.33 -4.68
C ASN A 162 -30.09 6.24 -4.92
N LYS A 163 -30.19 5.20 -4.07
CA LYS A 163 -31.26 4.20 -4.18
C LYS A 163 -32.66 4.78 -4.02
N LYS A 164 -32.86 5.83 -3.21
CA LYS A 164 -34.14 6.54 -3.08
C LYS A 164 -34.44 7.40 -4.30
N GLU A 165 -33.44 8.05 -4.90
CA GLU A 165 -33.59 8.79 -6.17
C GLU A 165 -33.86 7.86 -7.36
N THR A 166 -33.10 6.78 -7.50
CA THR A 166 -33.34 5.77 -8.54
C THR A 166 -34.68 5.04 -8.32
N LYS A 167 -35.16 4.90 -7.08
CA LYS A 167 -36.53 4.44 -6.81
C LYS A 167 -37.57 5.47 -7.23
N LYS A 168 -37.36 6.76 -7.00
CA LYS A 168 -38.27 7.82 -7.47
C LYS A 168 -38.30 7.96 -9.00
N GLU A 169 -37.18 7.73 -9.68
CA GLU A 169 -37.12 7.68 -11.15
C GLU A 169 -37.79 6.41 -11.69
N LYS A 170 -37.54 5.25 -11.06
CA LYS A 170 -38.22 3.99 -11.42
C LYS A 170 -39.70 3.98 -11.04
N GLU A 171 -40.15 4.72 -10.03
CA GLU A 171 -41.56 4.90 -9.69
C GLU A 171 -42.25 5.88 -10.66
N LYS A 172 -41.53 6.83 -11.26
CA LYS A 172 -42.02 7.64 -12.39
C LYS A 172 -42.08 6.86 -13.71
N GLU A 173 -41.20 5.86 -13.91
CA GLU A 173 -41.27 4.96 -15.08
C GLU A 173 -42.21 3.76 -14.88
N LYS A 174 -42.56 3.39 -13.64
CA LYS A 174 -43.48 2.29 -13.30
C LYS A 174 -44.92 2.72 -12.99
N GLU A 175 -45.33 3.90 -13.45
CA GLU A 175 -46.76 4.19 -13.65
C GLU A 175 -47.33 3.57 -14.94
N ASN A 176 -46.49 2.90 -15.74
CA ASN A 176 -46.94 1.88 -16.69
C ASN A 176 -46.34 0.52 -16.30
N GLU A 177 -47.21 -0.50 -16.33
CA GLU A 177 -46.95 -1.92 -16.04
C GLU A 177 -46.90 -2.33 -14.56
N LYS A 178 -48.11 -2.56 -14.03
CA LYS A 178 -48.35 -3.47 -12.90
C LYS A 178 -48.11 -4.91 -13.32
N GLY A 179 -47.40 -5.68 -12.48
CA GLY A 179 -47.48 -7.15 -12.57
C GLY A 179 -46.43 -7.91 -11.76
N LYS A 180 -46.79 -8.23 -10.51
CA LYS A 180 -46.48 -9.47 -9.73
C LYS A 180 -45.06 -10.05 -9.79
N GLU A 181 -44.42 -10.16 -8.62
CA GLU A 181 -44.11 -11.46 -7.99
C GLU A 181 -43.46 -11.26 -6.61
N LYS A 182 -44.18 -11.71 -5.59
CA LYS A 182 -43.65 -12.07 -4.27
C LYS A 182 -43.70 -13.60 -4.22
N GLU A 183 -42.69 -14.18 -3.58
CA GLU A 183 -42.49 -15.61 -3.22
C GLU A 183 -41.35 -16.29 -3.99
N LYS A 184 -40.12 -16.10 -3.48
CA LYS A 184 -38.98 -17.03 -3.59
C LYS A 184 -37.86 -16.58 -2.65
N GLU A 185 -38.13 -16.60 -1.34
CA GLU A 185 -37.13 -16.16 -0.35
C GLU A 185 -37.07 -17.07 0.90
N LYS A 186 -37.51 -18.32 0.82
CA LYS A 186 -37.50 -19.25 1.96
C LYS A 186 -36.83 -20.62 1.75
N GLU A 187 -35.97 -20.75 0.74
CA GLU A 187 -35.19 -21.98 0.53
C GLU A 187 -33.66 -21.79 0.43
N LYS A 188 -33.11 -20.60 0.72
CA LYS A 188 -31.65 -20.36 0.71
C LYS A 188 -30.95 -20.44 2.07
N GLU A 189 -31.63 -20.94 3.11
CA GLU A 189 -31.09 -20.97 4.49
C GLU A 189 -30.72 -22.36 5.03
N LYS A 190 -30.68 -23.42 4.20
CA LYS A 190 -30.35 -24.78 4.67
C LYS A 190 -29.12 -25.46 4.07
N GLU A 191 -28.23 -24.71 3.40
CA GLU A 191 -26.92 -25.22 2.92
C GLU A 191 -25.71 -24.48 3.50
N LYS A 192 -25.85 -23.78 4.63
CA LYS A 192 -24.75 -23.00 5.24
C LYS A 192 -23.97 -23.68 6.37
N GLU A 193 -24.22 -24.94 6.68
CA GLU A 193 -23.49 -25.67 7.72
C GLU A 193 -22.98 -27.01 7.19
N LYS A 194 -21.82 -26.98 6.52
CA LYS A 194 -20.85 -28.09 6.48
C LYS A 194 -19.57 -27.63 5.79
N GLY A 195 -18.49 -27.53 6.56
CA GLY A 195 -17.12 -27.44 6.03
C GLY A 195 -16.37 -26.14 6.29
N THR A 196 -16.44 -25.57 7.50
CA THR A 196 -15.43 -24.58 7.90
C THR A 196 -14.13 -25.33 8.19
N THR A 197 -13.16 -25.25 7.28
CA THR A 197 -11.85 -25.87 7.48
C THR A 197 -11.09 -25.14 8.59
N MET A 198 -10.16 -25.84 9.27
CA MET A 198 -9.22 -25.24 10.24
C MET A 198 -8.51 -23.98 9.72
N PHE A 199 -8.35 -23.88 8.39
CA PHE A 199 -7.83 -22.73 7.67
C PHE A 199 -8.77 -21.50 7.75
N GLN A 200 -10.08 -21.68 7.62
CA GLN A 200 -11.06 -20.59 7.76
C GLN A 200 -11.20 -20.12 9.22
N SER A 201 -11.11 -21.03 10.19
CA SER A 201 -11.16 -20.65 11.62
C SER A 201 -9.93 -19.88 12.09
N TYR A 202 -8.76 -20.06 11.45
CA TYR A 202 -7.55 -19.28 11.76
C TYR A 202 -7.72 -17.78 11.44
N PHE A 203 -8.46 -17.44 10.38
CA PHE A 203 -8.65 -16.05 9.94
C PHE A 203 -9.92 -15.37 10.50
N GLN A 204 -10.94 -16.13 10.91
CA GLN A 204 -12.21 -15.58 11.39
C GLN A 204 -12.13 -14.85 12.75
N ASN A 205 -11.06 -15.06 13.53
CA ASN A 205 -10.95 -14.57 14.91
C ASN A 205 -10.03 -13.34 15.12
N ARG A 206 -9.68 -12.58 14.07
CA ARG A 206 -8.97 -11.31 14.23
C ARG A 206 -9.84 -10.13 13.82
N HIS A 207 -10.22 -9.29 14.77
CA HIS A 207 -10.58 -7.90 14.49
C HIS A 207 -9.36 -7.22 13.86
N HIS A 208 -9.36 -7.05 12.53
CA HIS A 208 -8.26 -6.42 11.81
C HIS A 208 -8.31 -4.91 12.09
N THR A 209 -7.57 -4.42 13.09
CA THR A 209 -7.21 -3.00 13.14
C THR A 209 -6.38 -2.70 11.91
N LYS A 210 -6.89 -1.86 11.02
CA LYS A 210 -6.21 -1.54 9.77
C LYS A 210 -4.88 -0.83 10.06
N LYS A 211 -3.84 -1.24 9.34
CA LYS A 211 -2.49 -0.67 9.41
C LYS A 211 -2.29 0.38 8.31
N PHE A 212 -1.20 1.14 8.40
CA PHE A 212 -0.85 2.16 7.41
C PHE A 212 -0.22 1.55 6.16
N ASP A 213 -0.55 2.14 5.02
CA ASP A 213 -0.01 1.81 3.70
C ASP A 213 1.33 2.52 3.48
N LEU A 214 1.43 3.77 3.94
CA LEU A 214 2.59 4.63 3.77
C LEU A 214 2.93 5.38 5.08
N VAL A 215 4.19 5.35 5.48
CA VAL A 215 4.74 6.17 6.56
C VAL A 215 5.71 7.19 5.97
N LEU A 216 5.51 8.47 6.27
CA LEU A 216 6.34 9.58 5.81
C LEU A 216 7.32 9.99 6.92
N MET A 217 8.60 10.07 6.58
CA MET A 217 9.66 10.55 7.47
C MET A 217 10.50 11.59 6.73
N SER A 218 10.24 12.87 6.99
CA SER A 218 10.92 13.98 6.33
C SER A 218 11.93 14.62 7.27
N ASP A 219 13.21 14.32 7.07
CA ASP A 219 14.34 14.94 7.79
C ASP A 219 14.32 14.73 9.31
N ILE A 220 13.89 13.56 9.79
CA ILE A 220 13.79 13.25 11.22
C ILE A 220 14.87 12.29 11.75
N ILE A 221 15.61 11.62 10.84
CA ILE A 221 16.62 10.61 11.22
C ILE A 221 17.93 11.22 11.72
N PHE A 222 18.11 12.55 11.68
CA PHE A 222 19.27 13.20 12.26
C PHE A 222 19.33 13.06 13.79
N ASN A 223 18.21 12.69 14.43
CA ASN A 223 18.15 12.38 15.84
C ASN A 223 18.54 10.91 16.09
N HIS A 224 19.86 10.67 16.12
CA HIS A 224 20.46 9.34 16.24
C HIS A 224 20.01 8.55 17.48
N ILE A 225 19.68 9.27 18.57
CA ILE A 225 19.20 8.65 19.83
C ILE A 225 17.84 7.98 19.63
N CYS A 226 17.04 8.49 18.69
CA CYS A 226 15.67 8.02 18.46
C CYS A 226 15.52 6.98 17.35
N HIS A 227 16.62 6.48 16.76
CA HIS A 227 16.56 5.54 15.64
C HIS A 227 15.77 4.28 15.98
N ASP A 228 16.04 3.67 17.13
CA ASP A 228 15.38 2.43 17.54
C ASP A 228 13.88 2.65 17.76
N GLN A 229 13.50 3.81 18.33
CA GLN A 229 12.11 4.19 18.54
C GLN A 229 11.35 4.46 17.24
N LEU A 230 12.00 5.13 16.27
CA LEU A 230 11.44 5.34 14.93
C LEU A 230 11.22 4.01 14.21
N ILE A 231 12.23 3.13 14.20
CA ILE A 231 12.14 1.81 13.55
C ILE A 231 11.03 0.97 14.20
N LYS A 232 10.97 0.95 15.54
CA LYS A 232 9.89 0.28 16.28
C LYS A 232 8.51 0.79 15.85
N THR A 233 8.33 2.11 15.84
CA THR A 233 7.07 2.74 15.40
C THR A 233 6.68 2.27 14.01
N CYS A 234 7.59 2.41 13.03
CA CYS A 234 7.36 1.99 11.65
C CYS A 234 6.97 0.51 11.57
N LYS A 235 7.63 -0.36 12.32
CA LYS A 235 7.35 -1.81 12.31
C LYS A 235 5.95 -2.15 12.84
N GLU A 236 5.51 -1.44 13.87
CA GLU A 236 4.22 -1.70 14.51
C GLU A 236 3.03 -1.16 13.69
N VAL A 237 3.19 0.02 13.09
CA VAL A 237 2.12 0.71 12.34
C VAL A 237 1.95 0.23 10.89
N LEU A 238 3.00 -0.31 10.28
CA LEU A 238 3.03 -0.65 8.86
C LEU A 238 2.43 -2.03 8.58
N ARG A 239 1.68 -2.14 7.48
CA ARG A 239 1.22 -3.44 6.95
C ARG A 239 2.41 -4.30 6.49
N VAL A 240 2.29 -5.62 6.67
CA VAL A 240 3.41 -6.58 6.52
C VAL A 240 3.22 -7.58 5.38
N ASP A 241 2.23 -7.34 4.54
CA ASP A 241 1.95 -8.05 3.28
C ASP A 241 2.91 -7.65 2.14
N GLY A 242 4.08 -7.09 2.46
CA GLY A 242 5.05 -6.60 1.47
C GLY A 242 4.65 -5.28 0.79
N CYS A 243 3.46 -4.77 1.06
CA CYS A 243 2.89 -3.61 0.39
C CYS A 243 3.15 -2.30 1.12
N GLY A 244 3.25 -2.36 2.45
CA GLY A 244 3.50 -1.21 3.28
C GLY A 244 4.89 -0.61 3.04
N GLN A 245 4.94 0.72 2.94
CA GLN A 245 6.17 1.45 2.66
C GLN A 245 6.44 2.52 3.73
N VAL A 246 7.72 2.73 4.02
CA VAL A 246 8.22 3.93 4.70
C VAL A 246 9.03 4.72 3.69
N LEU A 247 8.63 5.96 3.44
CA LEU A 247 9.37 6.89 2.61
C LEU A 247 10.18 7.81 3.51
N VAL A 248 11.50 7.78 3.34
CA VAL A 248 12.44 8.57 4.14
C VAL A 248 13.14 9.55 3.21
N THR A 249 12.91 10.84 3.40
CA THR A 249 13.69 11.91 2.76
C THR A 249 14.64 12.50 3.81
N VAL A 250 15.93 12.58 3.49
CA VAL A 250 16.94 13.04 4.44
C VAL A 250 17.92 14.00 3.77
N THR A 251 18.23 15.08 4.47
CA THR A 251 19.34 15.97 4.13
C THR A 251 20.44 15.76 5.19
N HIS A 252 21.67 15.49 4.76
CA HIS A 252 22.79 15.36 5.69
C HIS A 252 23.31 16.75 6.11
N HIS A 253 22.51 17.50 6.88
CA HIS A 253 22.80 18.88 7.33
C HIS A 253 24.14 19.01 8.06
N ARG A 254 24.57 17.92 8.71
CA ARG A 254 25.87 17.80 9.40
C ARG A 254 26.68 16.69 8.70
N PRO A 255 27.40 16.97 7.59
CA PRO A 255 28.07 15.93 6.79
C PRO A 255 29.01 15.02 7.59
N LYS A 256 29.66 15.55 8.63
CA LYS A 256 30.52 14.79 9.56
C LYS A 256 29.78 13.69 10.35
N LEU A 257 28.45 13.74 10.42
CA LEU A 257 27.59 12.75 11.07
C LEU A 257 26.77 11.93 10.07
N LYS A 258 27.05 12.04 8.77
CA LYS A 258 26.34 11.30 7.72
C LYS A 258 26.34 9.80 7.98
N GLU A 259 27.47 9.24 8.40
CA GLU A 259 27.54 7.81 8.74
C GLU A 259 26.57 7.44 9.86
N LYS A 260 26.44 8.29 10.88
CA LYS A 260 25.44 8.10 11.94
C LYS A 260 24.01 8.25 11.44
N ASP A 261 23.74 9.15 10.50
CA ASP A 261 22.41 9.20 9.86
C ASP A 261 22.12 7.86 9.15
N LEU A 262 23.11 7.30 8.45
CA LEU A 262 22.99 6.03 7.71
C LEU A 262 22.92 4.78 8.61
N GLU A 263 23.37 4.85 9.86
CA GLU A 263 23.18 3.79 10.87
C GLU A 263 21.69 3.46 11.05
N PHE A 264 20.78 4.43 10.87
CA PHE A 264 19.33 4.21 10.88
C PHE A 264 18.93 3.07 9.94
N PHE A 265 19.43 3.10 8.69
CA PHE A 265 19.09 2.10 7.68
C PHE A 265 19.75 0.75 7.97
N THR A 266 20.89 0.74 8.65
CA THR A 266 21.55 -0.50 9.09
C THR A 266 20.70 -1.19 10.16
N LYS A 267 20.30 -0.45 11.19
CA LYS A 267 19.40 -0.93 12.24
C LYS A 267 18.05 -1.36 11.69
N ALA A 268 17.50 -0.61 10.73
CA ALA A 268 16.24 -0.99 10.09
C ALA A 268 16.33 -2.35 9.38
N LYS A 269 17.45 -2.64 8.72
CA LYS A 269 17.69 -3.97 8.08
C LYS A 269 17.78 -5.09 9.11
N GLU A 270 18.43 -4.85 10.24
CA GLU A 270 18.50 -5.80 11.36
C GLU A 270 17.10 -6.12 11.91
N GLU A 271 16.21 -5.12 11.94
CA GLU A 271 14.80 -5.26 12.34
C GLU A 271 13.88 -5.85 11.25
N GLY A 272 14.41 -6.20 10.09
CA GLY A 272 13.70 -6.90 9.02
C GLY A 272 13.18 -6.02 7.88
N PHE A 273 13.56 -4.74 7.83
CA PHE A 273 13.24 -3.91 6.67
C PHE A 273 14.18 -4.20 5.49
N LEU A 274 13.61 -4.28 4.30
CA LEU A 274 14.33 -4.07 3.05
C LEU A 274 14.46 -2.57 2.84
N VAL A 275 15.65 -2.09 2.48
CA VAL A 275 15.93 -0.67 2.28
C VAL A 275 16.51 -0.45 0.89
N ASP A 276 15.80 0.33 0.09
CA ASP A 276 16.15 0.71 -1.27
C ASP A 276 16.50 2.22 -1.30
N TYR A 277 17.70 2.56 -1.77
CA TYR A 277 18.01 3.94 -2.15
C TYR A 277 17.42 4.21 -3.53
N LEU A 278 16.64 5.29 -3.65
CA LEU A 278 15.96 5.60 -4.91
C LEU A 278 16.77 6.59 -5.73
N TYR A 279 16.98 7.80 -5.20
CA TYR A 279 17.73 8.87 -5.86
C TYR A 279 18.07 9.99 -4.86
N SER A 280 18.82 10.97 -5.33
CA SER A 280 19.05 12.24 -4.64
C SER A 280 18.79 13.40 -5.58
N GLU A 281 18.33 14.53 -5.06
CA GLU A 281 18.16 15.77 -5.82
C GLU A 281 18.68 16.98 -5.05
N ASN A 282 19.08 18.02 -5.78
CA ASN A 282 19.56 19.26 -5.17
C ASN A 282 18.36 20.19 -4.88
N ARG A 283 18.18 20.57 -3.61
CA ARG A 283 17.16 21.52 -3.14
C ARG A 283 17.75 22.81 -2.57
N GLY A 284 19.05 23.04 -2.79
CA GLY A 284 19.78 24.17 -2.23
C GLY A 284 20.08 24.00 -0.73
N LEU A 285 20.80 24.97 -0.17
CA LEU A 285 21.18 24.96 1.25
C LEU A 285 20.05 25.48 2.13
N MET A 286 19.61 24.67 3.08
CA MET A 286 18.64 25.09 4.10
C MET A 286 19.28 26.08 5.09
N PHE A 287 20.53 25.84 5.47
CA PHE A 287 21.28 26.66 6.42
C PHE A 287 22.60 27.16 5.78
N PRO A 288 22.59 28.25 5.00
CA PRO A 288 23.75 28.65 4.20
C PRO A 288 25.03 28.94 5.01
N LYS A 289 24.87 29.27 6.30
CA LYS A 289 25.97 29.65 7.20
C LYS A 289 26.68 28.47 7.86
N ASP A 290 26.05 27.29 8.03
CA ASP A 290 26.75 26.22 8.75
C ASP A 290 27.95 25.68 7.93
N GLU A 291 28.80 24.96 8.62
CA GLU A 291 30.03 24.38 8.09
C GLU A 291 29.79 23.03 7.39
N GLY A 292 30.84 22.49 6.76
CA GLY A 292 30.82 21.21 6.05
C GLY A 292 30.55 21.32 4.56
N ASP A 293 30.56 20.18 3.87
CA ASP A 293 30.39 20.11 2.42
C ASP A 293 29.01 20.65 1.99
N LYS A 294 29.03 21.79 1.30
CA LYS A 294 27.83 22.46 0.78
C LYS A 294 27.09 21.61 -0.25
N LYS A 295 27.81 20.79 -1.03
CA LYS A 295 27.18 19.91 -2.00
C LYS A 295 26.32 18.88 -1.28
N GLU A 296 26.89 18.19 -0.30
CA GLU A 296 26.17 17.20 0.50
C GLU A 296 24.96 17.83 1.23
N ARG A 297 25.14 19.00 1.84
CA ARG A 297 24.07 19.71 2.58
C ARG A 297 22.97 20.28 1.69
N SER A 298 23.20 20.33 0.38
CA SER A 298 22.19 20.76 -0.61
C SER A 298 21.39 19.61 -1.22
N LEU A 299 21.83 18.36 -1.00
CA LEU A 299 21.19 17.18 -1.54
C LEU A 299 20.16 16.64 -0.54
N VAL A 300 18.95 16.40 -1.05
CA VAL A 300 17.96 15.55 -0.38
C VAL A 300 18.08 14.15 -0.97
N HIS A 301 18.32 13.17 -0.12
CA HIS A 301 18.38 11.75 -0.47
C HIS A 301 17.04 11.07 -0.18
N VAL A 302 16.61 10.18 -1.06
CA VAL A 302 15.32 9.50 -0.98
C VAL A 302 15.53 8.00 -0.82
N TYR A 303 15.01 7.45 0.26
CA TYR A 303 15.02 6.03 0.57
C TYR A 303 13.60 5.49 0.71
N LYS A 304 13.40 4.25 0.29
CA LYS A 304 12.20 3.48 0.53
C LYS A 304 12.53 2.30 1.42
N MET A 305 11.75 2.10 2.47
CA MET A 305 11.82 0.91 3.30
C MET A 305 10.52 0.14 3.23
N ARG A 306 10.59 -1.19 3.30
CA ARG A 306 9.43 -2.07 3.37
C ARG A 306 9.74 -3.26 4.24
N LEU A 307 8.72 -3.80 4.91
CA LEU A 307 8.88 -5.07 5.62
C LEU A 307 8.79 -6.21 4.61
N GLU A 308 9.66 -7.20 4.79
CA GLU A 308 9.56 -8.42 4.02
C GLU A 308 8.26 -9.16 4.36
N GLU A 309 7.57 -9.63 3.33
CA GLU A 309 6.35 -10.40 3.48
C GLU A 309 6.63 -11.71 4.24
N HIS A 310 5.69 -12.09 5.09
CA HIS A 310 5.72 -13.34 5.84
C HIS A 310 4.68 -14.30 5.29
N LEU A 311 5.07 -15.56 5.10
CA LEU A 311 4.26 -16.61 4.51
C LEU A 311 3.95 -17.67 5.55
N GLY A 312 2.70 -18.14 5.55
CA GLY A 312 2.30 -19.30 6.32
C GLY A 312 2.81 -20.58 5.66
N VAL A 313 3.55 -21.41 6.40
CA VAL A 313 4.05 -22.68 5.88
C VAL A 313 2.93 -23.71 5.88
N VAL A 314 2.73 -24.36 4.73
CA VAL A 314 1.81 -25.49 4.57
C VAL A 314 2.57 -26.78 4.31
N ASN A 315 1.91 -27.93 4.48
CA ASN A 315 2.48 -29.23 4.10
C ASN A 315 2.19 -29.55 2.62
N GLU A 316 2.62 -30.74 2.16
CA GLU A 316 2.38 -31.24 0.79
C GLU A 316 0.90 -31.50 0.44
N LYS A 317 -0.02 -31.30 1.39
CA LYS A 317 -1.46 -31.36 1.19
C LYS A 317 -2.12 -29.97 1.23
N GLY A 318 -1.34 -28.91 1.43
CA GLY A 318 -1.83 -27.53 1.57
C GLY A 318 -2.35 -27.20 2.97
N GLU A 319 -2.06 -28.03 3.98
CA GLU A 319 -2.52 -27.81 5.36
C GLU A 319 -1.49 -26.98 6.14
N TYR A 320 -1.95 -25.92 6.82
CA TYR A 320 -1.09 -25.02 7.60
C TYR A 320 -0.38 -25.74 8.76
N GLN A 321 0.92 -25.51 8.90
CA GLN A 321 1.77 -26.19 9.90
C GLN A 321 2.00 -25.39 11.18
N GLY A 322 1.40 -24.20 11.33
CA GLY A 322 1.64 -23.33 12.49
C GLY A 322 2.96 -22.56 12.43
N GLU A 323 3.72 -22.67 11.33
CA GLU A 323 4.98 -21.98 11.12
C GLU A 323 4.79 -20.79 10.17
N ILE A 324 5.38 -19.64 10.52
CA ILE A 324 5.43 -18.44 9.68
C ILE A 324 6.89 -18.13 9.40
N VAL A 325 7.23 -17.92 8.12
CA VAL A 325 8.60 -17.61 7.69
C VAL A 325 8.61 -16.39 6.78
N ARG A 326 9.76 -15.73 6.65
CA ARG A 326 9.94 -14.68 5.63
C ARG A 326 9.88 -15.28 4.22
N ARG A 327 9.39 -14.51 3.25
CA ARG A 327 9.33 -14.92 1.83
C ARG A 327 10.68 -15.44 1.32
N SER A 328 11.77 -14.72 1.55
CA SER A 328 13.13 -15.13 1.14
C SER A 328 13.55 -16.46 1.75
N VAL A 329 13.18 -16.73 3.00
CA VAL A 329 13.48 -18.01 3.65
C VAL A 329 12.68 -19.13 2.99
N ALA A 330 11.38 -18.93 2.75
CA ALA A 330 10.54 -19.92 2.08
C ALA A 330 11.11 -20.33 0.71
N HIS A 331 11.50 -19.36 -0.11
CA HIS A 331 12.04 -19.59 -1.45
C HIS A 331 13.49 -20.11 -1.43
N LYS A 332 14.27 -19.77 -0.39
CA LYS A 332 15.65 -20.27 -0.23
C LYS A 332 15.70 -21.75 0.16
N VAL A 333 14.79 -22.18 1.03
CA VAL A 333 14.79 -23.57 1.57
C VAL A 333 13.67 -24.45 1.01
N GLY A 334 12.84 -23.91 0.11
CA GLY A 334 11.72 -24.62 -0.51
C GLY A 334 10.65 -25.04 0.50
N LYS A 335 10.16 -24.10 1.31
CA LYS A 335 8.98 -24.32 2.17
C LYS A 335 7.72 -24.17 1.34
N TRP A 336 6.80 -25.12 1.45
CA TRP A 336 5.49 -25.02 0.81
C TRP A 336 4.71 -23.85 1.42
N HIS A 337 4.12 -23.02 0.57
CA HIS A 337 3.35 -21.84 0.99
C HIS A 337 2.21 -21.54 0.01
N PRO A 338 1.14 -20.86 0.44
CA PRO A 338 -0.01 -20.56 -0.41
C PRO A 338 0.20 -19.30 -1.27
N VAL A 339 -0.34 -19.32 -2.49
CA VAL A 339 -0.40 -18.19 -3.43
C VAL A 339 -1.79 -18.06 -4.03
N VAL A 340 -2.10 -16.93 -4.66
CA VAL A 340 -3.30 -16.76 -5.50
C VAL A 340 -2.89 -16.68 -6.96
N ASP A 341 -3.65 -17.35 -7.82
CA ASP A 341 -3.56 -17.18 -9.28
C ASP A 341 -4.92 -16.70 -9.80
N ILE A 342 -4.98 -15.48 -10.32
CA ILE A 342 -6.20 -14.92 -10.91
C ILE A 342 -6.11 -15.02 -12.42
N TRP A 343 -7.17 -15.56 -13.02
CA TRP A 343 -7.37 -15.58 -14.46
C TRP A 343 -8.51 -14.65 -14.84
N VAL A 344 -8.17 -13.55 -15.49
CA VAL A 344 -9.12 -12.59 -16.06
C VAL A 344 -9.57 -13.13 -17.43
N CYS A 345 -10.88 -13.29 -17.59
CA CYS A 345 -11.49 -14.05 -18.68
C CYS A 345 -12.49 -13.21 -19.47
N ASP A 346 -12.40 -13.26 -20.79
CA ASP A 346 -13.43 -12.81 -21.72
C ASP A 346 -14.21 -14.04 -22.19
N LEU A 347 -15.32 -14.31 -21.52
CA LEU A 347 -16.17 -15.49 -21.75
C LEU A 347 -16.87 -15.46 -23.12
N GLN A 348 -17.00 -14.29 -23.75
CA GLN A 348 -17.67 -14.17 -25.05
C GLN A 348 -16.76 -14.63 -26.18
N ASN A 349 -15.46 -14.35 -26.05
CA ASN A 349 -14.47 -14.59 -27.10
C ASN A 349 -13.52 -15.76 -26.80
N ASP A 350 -13.76 -16.51 -25.71
CA ASP A 350 -12.92 -17.64 -25.27
C ASP A 350 -11.45 -17.25 -25.00
N LYS A 351 -11.27 -16.04 -24.44
CA LYS A 351 -9.94 -15.48 -24.17
C LYS A 351 -9.66 -15.35 -22.69
N VAL A 352 -8.38 -15.46 -22.37
CA VAL A 352 -7.81 -15.13 -21.07
C VAL A 352 -6.77 -14.01 -21.23
N LEU A 353 -6.60 -13.21 -20.18
CA LEU A 353 -5.57 -12.18 -20.13
C LEU A 353 -4.26 -12.80 -19.65
N LEU A 354 -3.15 -12.48 -20.30
CA LEU A 354 -1.81 -12.74 -19.79
C LEU A 354 -1.16 -11.42 -19.39
N GLN A 355 -0.40 -11.43 -18.31
CA GLN A 355 0.48 -10.32 -17.97
C GLN A 355 1.89 -10.55 -18.49
N LYS A 356 2.60 -9.50 -18.90
CA LYS A 356 4.03 -9.57 -19.21
C LYS A 356 4.83 -9.07 -18.02
N ARG A 357 5.60 -9.99 -17.42
CA ARG A 357 6.46 -9.72 -16.27
C ARG A 357 7.52 -8.68 -16.61
N SER A 358 7.84 -7.81 -15.66
CA SER A 358 8.90 -6.81 -15.75
C SER A 358 10.27 -7.47 -15.95
N GLU A 359 11.11 -6.83 -16.75
CA GLU A 359 12.49 -7.28 -17.01
C GLU A 359 13.36 -7.25 -15.73
N THR A 360 12.90 -6.54 -14.69
CA THR A 360 13.58 -6.44 -13.40
C THR A 360 13.28 -7.60 -12.44
N LYS A 361 12.33 -8.49 -12.78
CA LYS A 361 12.00 -9.65 -11.94
C LYS A 361 13.16 -10.64 -11.92
N LYS A 362 13.44 -11.19 -10.73
CA LYS A 362 14.51 -12.21 -10.53
C LYS A 362 14.21 -13.52 -11.24
N GLU A 363 12.93 -13.87 -11.37
CA GLU A 363 12.43 -15.12 -11.92
C GLU A 363 11.55 -14.81 -13.12
N LEU A 364 11.87 -15.46 -14.25
CA LEU A 364 11.12 -15.37 -15.51
C LEU A 364 10.91 -13.91 -16.01
N PRO A 365 11.96 -13.07 -16.08
CA PRO A 365 11.83 -11.69 -16.56
C PRO A 365 11.31 -11.65 -18.01
N GLY A 366 10.41 -10.71 -18.31
CA GLY A 366 9.89 -10.48 -19.66
C GLY A 366 8.92 -11.55 -20.19
N MET A 367 8.65 -12.63 -19.44
CA MET A 367 7.75 -13.71 -19.86
C MET A 367 6.28 -13.33 -19.67
N PHE A 368 5.41 -13.88 -20.52
CA PHE A 368 3.97 -13.85 -20.31
C PHE A 368 3.55 -14.90 -19.28
N ASP A 369 2.73 -14.51 -18.31
CA ASP A 369 2.28 -15.38 -17.23
C ASP A 369 0.75 -15.30 -17.04
N VAL A 370 0.24 -16.03 -16.05
CA VAL A 370 -1.14 -15.91 -15.52
C VAL A 370 -1.56 -14.43 -15.37
N SER A 371 -2.85 -14.12 -15.42
CA SER A 371 -3.30 -12.72 -15.50
C SER A 371 -2.80 -11.87 -14.33
N CYS A 372 -2.75 -12.46 -13.15
CA CYS A 372 -2.20 -11.87 -11.94
C CYS A 372 -1.87 -12.99 -10.94
N SER A 373 -0.77 -12.90 -10.21
CA SER A 373 -0.39 -13.88 -9.18
C SER A 373 0.49 -13.30 -8.10
N GLY A 374 0.27 -13.74 -6.86
CA GLY A 374 1.06 -13.29 -5.74
C GLY A 374 0.86 -14.11 -4.49
N HIS A 375 1.69 -13.83 -3.49
CA HIS A 375 1.75 -14.58 -2.24
C HIS A 375 0.52 -14.29 -1.37
N ILE A 376 0.05 -15.32 -0.64
CA ILE A 376 -0.91 -15.13 0.45
C ILE A 376 -0.10 -14.90 1.72
N SER A 377 -0.06 -13.65 2.17
CA SER A 377 0.58 -13.27 3.42
C SER A 377 0.00 -14.07 4.59
N ALA A 378 0.81 -14.37 5.60
CA ALA A 378 0.44 -15.13 6.79
C ALA A 378 -0.71 -14.50 7.61
N GLN A 379 -1.06 -13.25 7.32
CA GLN A 379 -2.14 -12.50 7.95
C GLN A 379 -3.36 -12.30 7.05
N GLU A 380 -3.33 -12.77 5.80
CA GLU A 380 -4.40 -12.61 4.82
C GLU A 380 -5.09 -13.94 4.49
N ASN A 381 -6.35 -13.88 4.08
CA ASN A 381 -7.03 -15.01 3.47
C ASN A 381 -6.95 -14.93 1.92
N PRO A 382 -7.13 -16.06 1.21
CA PRO A 382 -6.98 -16.11 -0.24
C PRO A 382 -7.82 -15.09 -1.04
N ASN A 383 -9.04 -14.75 -0.58
CA ASN A 383 -9.86 -13.79 -1.34
C ASN A 383 -9.34 -12.37 -1.21
N ASP A 384 -8.90 -11.99 -0.01
CA ASP A 384 -8.38 -10.65 0.24
C ASP A 384 -7.03 -10.48 -0.49
N SER A 385 -6.18 -11.51 -0.49
CA SER A 385 -4.97 -11.51 -1.32
C SER A 385 -5.31 -11.43 -2.80
N ALA A 386 -6.30 -12.19 -3.31
CA ALA A 386 -6.69 -12.11 -4.73
C ALA A 386 -7.20 -10.72 -5.15
N LEU A 387 -7.97 -10.05 -4.29
CA LEU A 387 -8.43 -8.68 -4.51
C LEU A 387 -7.29 -7.65 -4.46
N ARG A 388 -6.32 -7.87 -3.56
CA ARG A 388 -5.12 -7.04 -3.46
C ARG A 388 -4.26 -7.18 -4.70
N GLU A 389 -3.89 -8.40 -5.07
CA GLU A 389 -3.01 -8.68 -6.21
C GLU A 389 -3.62 -8.16 -7.53
N ILE A 390 -4.92 -8.41 -7.79
CA ILE A 390 -5.55 -7.93 -9.04
C ILE A 390 -5.60 -6.39 -9.12
N TYR A 391 -5.71 -5.72 -7.97
CA TYR A 391 -5.63 -4.27 -7.92
C TYR A 391 -4.20 -3.78 -8.18
N GLU A 392 -3.19 -4.42 -7.57
CA GLU A 392 -1.79 -4.00 -7.66
C GLU A 392 -1.20 -4.24 -9.04
N GLU A 393 -1.37 -5.44 -9.58
CA GLU A 393 -0.78 -5.82 -10.86
C GLU A 393 -1.59 -5.29 -12.05
N LEU A 394 -2.91 -5.15 -11.94
CA LEU A 394 -3.79 -4.82 -13.08
C LEU A 394 -4.61 -3.52 -12.91
N GLY A 395 -4.63 -2.91 -11.72
CA GLY A 395 -5.39 -1.69 -11.45
C GLY A 395 -6.91 -1.90 -11.37
N LEU A 396 -7.37 -3.15 -11.27
CA LEU A 396 -8.79 -3.48 -11.26
C LEU A 396 -9.33 -3.45 -9.83
N THR A 397 -10.30 -2.57 -9.58
CA THR A 397 -11.09 -2.59 -8.35
C THR A 397 -12.35 -3.41 -8.60
N ILE A 398 -12.46 -4.57 -7.96
CA ILE A 398 -13.60 -5.48 -8.09
C ILE A 398 -14.12 -5.88 -6.72
N GLU A 399 -15.38 -6.32 -6.67
CA GLU A 399 -16.00 -6.85 -5.46
C GLU A 399 -15.72 -8.35 -5.33
N LYS A 400 -15.70 -8.86 -4.09
CA LYS A 400 -15.41 -10.27 -3.78
C LYS A 400 -16.31 -11.24 -4.54
N GLU A 401 -17.58 -10.89 -4.74
CA GLU A 401 -18.58 -11.72 -5.42
C GLU A 401 -18.30 -11.86 -6.92
N GLN A 402 -17.45 -11.01 -7.50
CA GLN A 402 -17.02 -11.10 -8.89
C GLN A 402 -15.86 -12.08 -9.09
N LEU A 403 -15.16 -12.45 -8.01
CA LEU A 403 -14.10 -13.47 -8.03
C LEU A 403 -14.70 -14.85 -7.77
N THR A 404 -14.53 -15.75 -8.74
CA THR A 404 -14.98 -17.14 -8.62
C THR A 404 -13.78 -18.03 -8.25
N PRO A 405 -13.68 -18.55 -7.01
CA PRO A 405 -12.69 -19.58 -6.69
C PRO A 405 -13.02 -20.87 -7.45
N VAL A 406 -12.03 -21.50 -8.07
CA VAL A 406 -12.25 -22.67 -8.93
C VAL A 406 -11.55 -23.93 -8.45
N PHE A 407 -10.25 -23.88 -8.20
CA PHE A 407 -9.49 -25.03 -7.68
C PHE A 407 -8.21 -24.57 -6.99
N THR A 408 -7.57 -25.49 -6.28
CA THR A 408 -6.20 -25.31 -5.77
C THR A 408 -5.25 -26.26 -6.51
N HIS A 409 -4.04 -25.79 -6.84
CA HIS A 409 -3.05 -26.60 -7.54
C HIS A 409 -1.66 -26.48 -6.90
N PRO A 410 -1.00 -27.59 -6.52
CA PRO A 410 0.38 -27.55 -6.07
C PRO A 410 1.33 -27.41 -7.27
N THR A 411 2.28 -26.49 -7.17
CA THR A 411 3.34 -26.28 -8.16
C THR A 411 4.69 -26.29 -7.45
N ALA A 412 5.64 -27.05 -7.99
CA ALA A 412 7.01 -27.06 -7.50
C ALA A 412 7.98 -26.77 -8.65
N ARG A 413 8.84 -25.77 -8.49
CA ARG A 413 9.83 -25.34 -9.48
C ARG A 413 11.15 -25.00 -8.79
N VAL A 414 12.25 -25.25 -9.50
CA VAL A 414 13.58 -24.82 -9.09
C VAL A 414 14.13 -23.94 -10.20
N PHE A 415 14.51 -22.72 -9.85
CA PHE A 415 15.06 -21.76 -10.80
C PHE A 415 16.58 -21.84 -10.87
N GLN A 416 17.13 -21.31 -11.98
CA GLN A 416 18.57 -21.27 -12.21
C GLN A 416 19.34 -20.47 -11.15
N ASN A 417 18.69 -19.50 -10.51
CA ASN A 417 19.26 -18.69 -9.43
C ASN A 417 19.31 -19.44 -8.07
N GLY A 418 18.84 -20.69 -8.01
CA GLY A 418 18.77 -21.51 -6.80
C GLY A 418 17.51 -21.30 -5.96
N SER A 419 16.62 -20.40 -6.34
CA SER A 419 15.30 -20.22 -5.72
C SER A 419 14.41 -21.43 -5.98
N ILE A 420 13.64 -21.83 -4.96
CA ILE A 420 12.77 -23.00 -4.97
C ILE A 420 11.34 -22.54 -4.68
N ASP A 421 10.50 -22.54 -5.71
CA ASP A 421 9.07 -22.27 -5.58
C ASP A 421 8.35 -23.57 -5.27
N LYS A 422 7.67 -23.60 -4.13
CA LYS A 422 6.77 -24.68 -3.75
C LYS A 422 5.47 -24.05 -3.26
N GLU A 423 4.51 -23.99 -4.17
CA GLU A 423 3.36 -23.12 -4.04
C GLU A 423 2.06 -23.93 -4.11
N PHE A 424 1.12 -23.61 -3.24
CA PHE A 424 -0.28 -24.02 -3.36
C PHE A 424 -1.07 -22.87 -3.96
N ALA A 425 -1.28 -22.89 -5.27
CA ALA A 425 -2.01 -21.85 -5.97
C ALA A 425 -3.51 -22.00 -5.77
N HIS A 426 -4.13 -21.05 -5.08
CA HIS A 426 -5.57 -20.86 -5.01
C HIS A 426 -6.03 -20.11 -6.26
N VAL A 427 -6.69 -20.82 -7.17
CA VAL A 427 -7.00 -20.31 -8.50
C VAL A 427 -8.39 -19.68 -8.52
N TYR A 428 -8.46 -18.48 -9.09
CA TYR A 428 -9.66 -17.69 -9.26
C TYR A 428 -9.91 -17.37 -10.73
N LEU A 429 -11.19 -17.28 -11.10
CA LEU A 429 -11.64 -16.68 -12.36
C LEU A 429 -12.32 -15.35 -12.08
N TYR A 430 -11.96 -14.33 -12.86
CA TYR A 430 -12.69 -13.07 -12.94
C TYR A 430 -13.22 -12.90 -14.37
N ALA A 431 -14.54 -12.91 -14.53
CA ALA A 431 -15.18 -12.61 -15.81
C ALA A 431 -15.13 -11.10 -16.07
N PHE A 432 -14.37 -10.70 -17.09
CA PHE A 432 -14.15 -9.31 -17.44
C PHE A 432 -15.38 -8.72 -18.14
N GLU A 433 -16.05 -7.77 -17.48
CA GLU A 433 -17.31 -7.18 -17.95
C GLU A 433 -17.15 -5.74 -18.49
N HIS A 434 -15.93 -5.20 -18.50
CA HIS A 434 -15.70 -3.84 -18.95
C HIS A 434 -15.68 -3.72 -20.48
N GLN A 435 -16.38 -2.70 -21.00
CA GLN A 435 -16.39 -2.39 -22.43
C GLN A 435 -15.02 -1.91 -22.93
N ASN A 436 -14.27 -1.19 -22.09
CA ASN A 436 -12.93 -0.71 -22.43
C ASN A 436 -11.87 -1.73 -21.97
N LYS A 437 -11.18 -2.35 -22.92
CA LYS A 437 -10.11 -3.32 -22.65
C LYS A 437 -8.74 -2.68 -22.34
N ASN A 438 -8.65 -1.35 -22.34
CA ASN A 438 -7.44 -0.58 -22.03
C ASN A 438 -7.50 0.11 -20.65
N ILE A 439 -8.29 -0.42 -19.71
CA ILE A 439 -8.43 0.15 -18.37
C ILE A 439 -7.31 -0.22 -17.40
N PHE A 440 -6.44 -1.15 -17.80
CA PHE A 440 -5.41 -1.71 -16.94
C PHE A 440 -4.35 -0.68 -16.57
N GLN A 441 -3.96 -0.68 -15.29
CA GLN A 441 -2.90 0.17 -14.75
C GLN A 441 -1.96 -0.69 -13.92
N PHE A 442 -0.67 -0.64 -14.20
CA PHE A 442 0.34 -1.45 -13.53
C PHE A 442 0.94 -0.63 -12.39
N ILE A 443 0.55 -0.92 -11.15
CA ILE A 443 0.78 -0.01 -10.00
C ILE A 443 2.13 -0.30 -9.32
N ASP A 444 2.56 -1.55 -9.28
CA ASP A 444 3.74 -1.98 -8.51
C ASP A 444 5.05 -2.06 -9.34
N GLY A 445 4.95 -1.90 -10.66
CA GLY A 445 6.07 -2.02 -11.60
C GLY A 445 6.47 -3.47 -11.93
N GLU A 446 5.70 -4.46 -11.46
CA GLU A 446 5.93 -5.87 -11.77
C GLU A 446 5.37 -6.27 -13.13
N VAL A 447 4.38 -5.53 -13.64
CA VAL A 447 3.74 -5.74 -14.94
C VAL A 447 4.10 -4.62 -15.90
N THR A 448 4.40 -4.99 -17.15
CA THR A 448 4.75 -4.01 -18.22
C THR A 448 3.69 -3.89 -19.30
N MET A 449 2.91 -4.94 -19.53
CA MET A 449 1.78 -4.97 -20.46
C MET A 449 0.89 -6.17 -20.19
N VAL A 450 -0.30 -6.16 -20.79
CA VAL A 450 -1.19 -7.31 -20.82
C VAL A 450 -1.58 -7.68 -22.25
N LYS A 451 -1.90 -8.95 -22.48
CA LYS A 451 -2.30 -9.45 -23.79
C LYS A 451 -3.41 -10.48 -23.65
N TRP A 452 -4.47 -10.32 -24.44
CA TRP A 452 -5.50 -11.34 -24.58
C TRP A 452 -5.03 -12.47 -25.51
N ILE A 453 -5.27 -13.71 -25.10
CA ILE A 453 -5.02 -14.91 -25.88
C ILE A 453 -6.21 -15.86 -25.78
N GLU A 454 -6.52 -16.59 -26.85
CA GLU A 454 -7.51 -17.67 -26.77
C GLU A 454 -6.99 -18.79 -25.87
N ILE A 455 -7.87 -19.33 -25.02
CA ILE A 455 -7.46 -20.33 -24.02
C ILE A 455 -6.83 -21.59 -24.66
N ASP A 456 -7.33 -21.99 -25.84
CA ASP A 456 -6.80 -23.13 -26.58
C ASP A 456 -5.42 -22.84 -27.19
N GLN A 457 -5.21 -21.62 -27.71
CA GLN A 457 -3.90 -21.20 -28.20
C GLN A 457 -2.85 -21.16 -27.07
N LEU A 458 -3.25 -20.70 -25.88
CA LEU A 458 -2.39 -20.75 -24.69
C LEU A 458 -1.99 -22.19 -24.34
N ILE A 459 -2.96 -23.11 -24.31
CA ILE A 459 -2.71 -24.53 -24.03
C ILE A 459 -1.71 -25.13 -25.04
N GLU A 460 -1.88 -24.85 -26.33
CA GLU A 460 -0.97 -25.31 -27.37
C GLU A 460 0.45 -24.74 -27.21
N LYS A 461 0.56 -23.44 -26.95
CA LYS A 461 1.86 -22.79 -26.71
C LYS A 461 2.60 -23.38 -25.52
N CYS A 462 1.92 -23.61 -24.39
CA CYS A 462 2.52 -24.23 -23.22
C CYS A 462 2.93 -25.69 -23.48
N LYS A 463 2.11 -26.48 -24.18
CA LYS A 463 2.47 -27.86 -24.60
C LYS A 463 3.73 -27.90 -25.47
N ASN A 464 3.93 -26.89 -26.31
CA ASN A 464 5.08 -26.76 -27.20
C ASN A 464 6.29 -26.08 -26.54
N ASN A 465 6.24 -25.80 -25.24
CA ASN A 465 7.29 -25.07 -24.49
C ASN A 465 7.66 -23.73 -25.15
N ASP A 466 6.67 -22.95 -25.55
CA ASP A 466 6.88 -21.60 -26.08
C ASP A 466 7.67 -20.75 -25.08
N LYS A 467 8.86 -20.30 -25.48
CA LYS A 467 9.79 -19.56 -24.62
C LYS A 467 9.31 -18.16 -24.22
N THR A 468 8.19 -17.70 -24.77
CA THR A 468 7.58 -16.42 -24.41
C THR A 468 6.59 -16.53 -23.25
N ILE A 469 6.18 -17.74 -22.86
CA ILE A 469 5.20 -17.98 -21.79
C ILE A 469 5.87 -18.73 -20.64
N SER A 470 5.60 -18.29 -19.40
CA SER A 470 6.00 -19.00 -18.19
C SER A 470 5.59 -20.48 -18.27
N PRO A 471 6.39 -21.41 -17.76
CA PRO A 471 6.12 -22.84 -17.88
C PRO A 471 4.94 -23.26 -16.99
N ILE A 472 3.72 -23.15 -17.53
CA ILE A 472 2.47 -23.57 -16.86
C ILE A 472 2.18 -25.03 -17.19
N LEU A 473 1.89 -25.84 -16.18
CA LEU A 473 1.64 -27.29 -16.35
C LEU A 473 0.39 -27.55 -17.23
N PRO A 474 0.44 -28.49 -18.19
CA PRO A 474 -0.72 -28.82 -19.01
C PRO A 474 -1.96 -29.28 -18.20
N GLU A 475 -1.74 -29.95 -17.06
CA GLU A 475 -2.83 -30.36 -16.17
C GLU A 475 -3.54 -29.16 -15.52
N TYR A 476 -2.75 -28.15 -15.10
CA TYR A 476 -3.27 -26.88 -14.58
C TYR A 476 -4.18 -26.21 -15.62
N LEU A 477 -3.70 -26.07 -16.86
CA LEU A 477 -4.48 -25.41 -17.92
C LEU A 477 -5.73 -26.20 -18.33
N LYS A 478 -5.70 -27.54 -18.21
CA LYS A 478 -6.90 -28.38 -18.42
C LYS A 478 -7.96 -28.11 -17.36
N LYS A 479 -7.56 -28.03 -16.08
CA LYS A 479 -8.47 -27.65 -14.97
C LYS A 479 -9.02 -26.24 -15.16
N LEU A 480 -8.19 -25.30 -15.61
CA LEU A 480 -8.59 -23.93 -15.95
C LEU A 480 -9.64 -23.92 -17.07
N LYS A 481 -9.41 -24.61 -18.19
CA LYS A 481 -10.36 -24.67 -19.31
C LYS A 481 -11.71 -25.23 -18.88
N ASN A 482 -11.73 -26.31 -18.11
CA ASN A 482 -12.99 -26.87 -17.60
C ASN A 482 -13.74 -25.86 -16.71
N SER A 483 -13.01 -25.13 -15.86
CA SER A 483 -13.61 -24.13 -14.98
C SER A 483 -14.16 -22.93 -15.77
N PHE A 484 -13.45 -22.52 -16.81
CA PHE A 484 -13.87 -21.48 -17.74
C PHE A 484 -15.19 -21.84 -18.44
N GLU A 485 -15.29 -23.05 -19.00
CA GLU A 485 -16.51 -23.52 -19.69
C GLU A 485 -17.70 -23.66 -18.73
N ASN A 486 -17.46 -24.11 -17.50
CA ASN A 486 -18.50 -24.17 -16.46
C ASN A 486 -19.00 -22.76 -16.12
N LEU A 487 -18.11 -21.78 -15.94
CA LEU A 487 -18.48 -20.40 -15.66
C LEU A 487 -19.26 -19.77 -16.82
N LYS A 488 -18.83 -20.02 -18.07
CA LYS A 488 -19.51 -19.58 -19.28
C LYS A 488 -20.93 -20.17 -19.38
N SER A 489 -21.10 -21.44 -19.06
CA SER A 489 -22.40 -22.13 -19.07
C SER A 489 -23.35 -21.58 -18.01
N ASN A 490 -22.85 -21.21 -16.83
CA ASN A 490 -23.68 -20.66 -15.74
C ASN A 490 -24.12 -19.20 -15.97
N LYS A 491 -23.46 -18.46 -16.89
CA LYS A 491 -23.79 -17.06 -17.22
C LYS A 491 -24.63 -16.90 -18.50
N LYS A 492 -24.78 -17.95 -19.30
CA LYS A 492 -25.74 -18.01 -20.43
C LYS A 492 -27.10 -18.42 -19.91
#